data_AF-A0A167KGG1-F1
#
_entry.id   AF-A0A167KGG1-F1
#
_cell.length_a   1.000
_cell.length_b   1.000
_cell.length_c   1.000
_cell.angle_alpha   90.00
_cell.angle_beta   90.00
_cell.angle_gamma   90.00
#
_symmetry.space_group_name_H-M   'P 1'
#
loop_
_entity.id
_entity.type
_entity.pdbx_description
1 polymer ?
#
loop_
_entity_poly.entity_id
_entity_poly.type
_entity_poly.pdbx_seq_one_letter_code
_entity_poly.pdbx_strand_id
1 'polypeptide(L)'
;MSQQPRRFNDQQMVKAFLSDNCLSQYCERMIDEGFDQLRSVYDVTESDLASMGVKRGHRRMLQKAIADAKGTSPSLSVDTDKNGPGKYMGEHSMLIRWLQSTQY
;
A
#
# COMPACT_ATOMS: atom_id res chain seq x y z
N MET A 1 13.25 -27.84 19.57
CA MET A 1 11.85 -27.38 19.43
C MET A 1 11.87 -25.96 18.86
N SER A 2 11.53 -25.91 17.57
CA SER A 2 11.02 -24.82 16.73
C SER A 2 11.39 -23.37 17.04
N GLN A 3 12.28 -22.81 16.22
CA GLN A 3 12.45 -21.36 16.07
C GLN A 3 11.15 -20.72 15.57
N GLN A 4 10.43 -19.94 16.38
CA GLN A 4 9.32 -19.11 15.88
C GLN A 4 9.12 -17.70 16.52
N PRO A 5 10.16 -16.93 16.93
CA PRO A 5 9.97 -15.51 17.26
C PRO A 5 9.95 -14.58 16.02
N ARG A 6 10.37 -15.06 14.83
CA ARG A 6 10.55 -14.22 13.63
C ARG A 6 9.24 -13.84 12.93
N ARG A 7 8.32 -14.79 12.77
CA ARG A 7 7.06 -14.56 12.03
C ARG A 7 6.15 -13.53 12.69
N PHE A 8 6.16 -13.47 14.03
CA PHE A 8 5.37 -12.47 14.76
C PHE A 8 5.87 -11.05 14.47
N ASN A 9 7.18 -10.85 14.34
CA ASN A 9 7.75 -9.56 13.97
C ASN A 9 7.38 -9.16 12.54
N ASP A 10 7.42 -10.10 11.60
CA ASP A 10 7.08 -9.84 10.19
C ASP A 10 5.60 -9.41 10.05
N GLN A 11 4.68 -10.13 10.69
CA GLN A 11 3.26 -9.81 10.71
C GLN A 11 2.97 -8.43 11.33
N GLN A 12 3.68 -8.09 12.41
CA GLN A 12 3.55 -6.78 13.03
C GLN A 12 4.02 -5.65 12.12
N MET A 13 5.11 -5.86 11.36
CA MET A 13 5.59 -4.87 10.38
C MET A 13 4.58 -4.68 9.24
N VAL A 14 3.99 -5.77 8.73
CA VAL A 14 2.91 -5.70 7.73
C VAL A 14 1.72 -4.93 8.29
N LYS A 15 1.28 -5.24 9.51
CA LYS A 15 0.16 -4.56 10.16
C LYS A 15 0.42 -3.08 10.34
N ALA A 16 1.61 -2.70 10.77
CA ALA A 16 2.01 -1.29 10.92
C ALA A 16 1.97 -0.56 9.57
N PHE A 17 2.57 -1.15 8.52
CA PHE A 17 2.58 -0.57 7.18
C PHE A 17 1.17 -0.42 6.58
N LEU A 18 0.33 -1.44 6.71
CA LEU A 18 -1.06 -1.37 6.24
C LEU A 18 -1.88 -0.37 7.05
N SER A 19 -1.66 -0.29 8.36
CA SER A 19 -2.36 0.69 9.22
C SER A 19 -2.00 2.13 8.83
N ASP A 20 -0.73 2.41 8.58
CA ASP A 20 -0.26 3.72 8.10
C ASP A 20 -0.91 4.11 6.77
N ASN A 21 -1.18 3.12 5.91
CA ASN A 21 -1.79 3.32 4.59
C ASN A 21 -3.32 3.20 4.56
N CYS A 22 -4.00 3.18 5.72
CA CYS A 22 -5.46 3.00 5.83
C CYS A 22 -5.99 1.66 5.25
N LEU A 23 -5.16 0.63 5.27
CA LEU A 23 -5.43 -0.72 4.75
C LEU A 23 -5.43 -1.78 5.87
N SER A 24 -5.44 -1.36 7.13
CA SER A 24 -5.52 -2.25 8.29
C SER A 24 -6.69 -3.24 8.21
N GLN A 25 -7.82 -2.83 7.61
CA GLN A 25 -8.99 -3.68 7.35
C GLN A 25 -8.72 -4.86 6.39
N TYR A 26 -7.67 -4.78 5.58
CA TYR A 26 -7.25 -5.84 4.66
C TYR A 26 -6.09 -6.67 5.21
N CYS A 27 -5.55 -6.30 6.38
CA CYS A 27 -4.39 -6.96 6.99
C CYS A 27 -4.66 -8.43 7.29
N GLU A 28 -5.81 -8.77 7.86
CA GLU A 28 -6.15 -10.17 8.18
C GLU A 28 -6.26 -11.02 6.91
N ARG A 29 -6.91 -10.49 5.85
CA ARG A 29 -6.99 -11.17 4.56
C ARG A 29 -5.63 -11.33 3.89
N MET A 30 -4.80 -10.30 3.91
CA MET A 30 -3.44 -10.39 3.38
C MET A 30 -2.63 -11.47 4.09
N ILE A 31 -2.71 -11.57 5.42
CA ILE A 31 -2.01 -12.61 6.18
C ILE A 31 -2.56 -14.01 5.85
N ASP A 32 -3.88 -14.15 5.70
CA ASP A 32 -4.53 -15.42 5.35
C ASP A 32 -4.14 -15.92 3.95
N GLU A 33 -4.02 -15.01 2.98
CA GLU A 33 -3.49 -15.28 1.64
C GLU A 33 -1.98 -15.57 1.61
N GLY A 34 -1.27 -15.37 2.74
CA GLY A 34 0.17 -15.64 2.87
C GLY A 34 1.08 -14.43 2.71
N PHE A 35 0.54 -13.21 2.67
CA PHE A 35 1.29 -11.94 2.71
C PHE A 35 1.62 -11.53 4.15
N ASP A 36 2.21 -12.44 4.94
CA ASP A 36 2.61 -12.16 6.33
C ASP A 36 3.95 -11.42 6.45
N GLN A 37 4.62 -11.14 5.33
CA GLN A 37 5.92 -10.49 5.28
C GLN A 37 5.89 -9.23 4.42
N LEU A 38 6.61 -8.19 4.87
CA LEU A 38 6.67 -6.89 4.18
C LEU A 38 7.19 -7.02 2.73
N ARG A 39 8.10 -7.98 2.49
CA ARG A 39 8.60 -8.28 1.15
C ARG A 39 7.51 -8.81 0.21
N SER A 40 6.65 -9.70 0.70
CA SER A 40 5.50 -10.19 -0.07
C SER A 40 4.49 -9.07 -0.31
N VAL A 41 4.26 -8.20 0.68
CA VAL A 41 3.41 -7.01 0.53
C VAL A 41 3.98 -6.05 -0.52
N TYR A 42 5.30 -5.92 -0.64
CA TYR A 42 5.93 -5.10 -1.69
C TYR A 42 5.89 -5.73 -3.09
N ASP A 43 5.66 -7.04 -3.17
CA ASP A 43 5.51 -7.79 -4.42
C ASP A 43 4.03 -7.91 -4.85
N VAL A 44 3.10 -7.53 -3.97
CA VAL A 44 1.66 -7.64 -4.23
C VAL A 44 1.27 -6.87 -5.50
N THR A 45 0.57 -7.55 -6.39
CA THR A 45 0.16 -6.99 -7.68
C THR A 45 -1.22 -6.34 -7.59
N GLU A 46 -1.57 -5.49 -8.55
CA GLU A 46 -2.92 -4.93 -8.61
C GLU A 46 -3.98 -6.05 -8.74
N SER A 47 -3.69 -7.11 -9.49
CA SER A 47 -4.57 -8.27 -9.69
C SER A 47 -4.84 -9.03 -8.40
N ASP A 48 -3.83 -9.16 -7.55
CA ASP A 48 -3.96 -9.79 -6.23
C ASP A 48 -4.89 -8.96 -5.31
N LEU A 49 -4.65 -7.65 -5.25
CA LEU A 49 -5.52 -6.71 -4.54
C LEU A 49 -6.95 -6.69 -5.12
N ALA A 50 -7.11 -6.84 -6.44
CA ALA A 50 -8.41 -6.96 -7.10
C ALA A 50 -9.16 -8.22 -6.67
N SER A 51 -8.45 -9.34 -6.61
CA SER A 51 -8.99 -10.64 -6.20
C SER A 51 -9.41 -10.62 -4.73
N MET A 52 -8.67 -9.91 -3.88
CA MET A 52 -9.07 -9.61 -2.50
C MET A 52 -10.20 -8.56 -2.39
N GLY A 53 -10.75 -8.05 -3.48
CA GLY A 53 -11.82 -7.04 -3.45
C GLY A 53 -11.40 -5.70 -2.86
N VAL A 54 -10.12 -5.34 -2.93
CA VAL A 54 -9.61 -4.03 -2.52
C VAL A 54 -10.05 -2.98 -3.54
N LYS A 55 -10.64 -1.88 -3.06
CA LYS A 55 -11.11 -0.78 -3.90
C LYS A 55 -9.96 -0.14 -4.68
N ARG A 56 -10.23 0.31 -5.92
CA ARG A 56 -9.22 0.94 -6.80
C ARG A 56 -8.46 2.11 -6.13
N GLY A 57 -9.14 2.93 -5.32
CA GLY A 57 -8.50 4.02 -4.57
C GLY A 57 -7.46 3.52 -3.57
N HIS A 58 -7.81 2.51 -2.76
CA HIS A 58 -6.92 1.85 -1.81
C HIS A 58 -5.70 1.23 -2.50
N ARG A 59 -5.91 0.60 -3.66
CA ARG A 59 -4.80 0.03 -4.44
C ARG A 59 -3.78 1.08 -4.87
N ARG A 60 -4.24 2.25 -5.34
CA ARG A 60 -3.35 3.37 -5.71
C ARG A 60 -2.58 3.91 -4.51
N MET A 61 -3.21 4.01 -3.35
CA MET A 61 -2.54 4.42 -2.11
C MET A 61 -1.46 3.43 -1.72
N LEU A 62 -1.78 2.12 -1.71
CA LEU A 62 -0.83 1.07 -1.41
C LEU A 62 0.36 1.08 -2.37
N GLN A 63 0.10 1.10 -3.68
CA GLN A 63 1.13 1.11 -4.71
C GLN A 63 2.05 2.33 -4.59
N LYS A 64 1.48 3.51 -4.28
CA LYS A 64 2.26 4.71 -4.01
C LYS A 64 3.16 4.54 -2.77
N ALA A 65 2.61 4.03 -1.67
CA ALA A 65 3.38 3.79 -0.45
C ALA A 65 4.49 2.76 -0.64
N ILE A 66 4.23 1.69 -1.42
CA ILE A 66 5.24 0.71 -1.81
C ILE A 66 6.34 1.36 -2.65
N ALA A 67 5.99 2.24 -3.60
CA ALA A 67 6.98 2.95 -4.43
C ALA A 67 7.84 3.92 -3.60
N ASP A 68 7.22 4.68 -2.69
CA ASP A 68 7.90 5.55 -1.73
C ASP A 68 8.84 4.73 -0.82
N ALA A 69 8.35 3.61 -0.26
CA ALA A 69 9.13 2.73 0.62
C ALA A 69 10.28 2.01 -0.10
N LYS A 70 10.11 1.64 -1.38
CA LYS A 70 11.17 1.03 -2.21
C LYS A 70 12.24 2.04 -2.62
N GLY A 71 12.03 3.34 -2.40
CA GLY A 71 12.96 4.40 -2.82
C GLY A 71 13.12 4.49 -4.35
N THR A 72 12.32 3.75 -5.11
CA THR A 72 12.30 3.81 -6.56
C THR A 72 11.51 5.05 -6.97
N SER A 73 12.21 6.18 -6.98
CA SER A 73 11.89 7.25 -7.95
C SER A 73 11.78 6.60 -9.33
N PRO A 74 10.79 6.94 -10.15
CA PRO A 74 10.66 6.41 -11.50
C PRO A 74 11.78 6.98 -12.37
N SER A 75 12.98 6.41 -12.24
CA SER A 75 14.02 6.47 -13.24
C SER A 75 13.66 5.46 -14.33
N LEU A 76 12.61 5.77 -15.10
CA LEU A 76 12.51 5.29 -16.47
C LEU A 76 11.72 6.33 -17.28
N SER A 77 12.52 7.19 -17.90
CA SER A 77 12.28 7.97 -19.11
C SER A 77 11.08 7.50 -19.94
N VAL A 78 9.99 8.24 -19.89
CA VAL A 78 9.07 8.36 -21.01
C VAL A 78 8.73 9.84 -21.17
N ASP A 79 9.50 10.51 -22.00
CA ASP A 79 9.16 11.82 -22.52
C ASP A 79 7.83 11.72 -23.29
N THR A 80 6.72 12.19 -22.71
CA THR A 80 5.83 13.12 -23.41
C THR A 80 4.93 13.88 -22.42
N ASP A 81 5.08 15.21 -22.44
CA ASP A 81 4.03 16.21 -22.25
C ASP A 81 3.46 16.51 -20.84
N LYS A 82 4.10 17.49 -20.19
CA LYS A 82 3.54 18.68 -19.52
C LYS A 82 2.16 18.57 -18.83
N ASN A 83 2.14 18.25 -17.52
CA ASN A 83 1.55 19.13 -16.49
C ASN A 83 1.87 18.57 -15.09
N GLY A 84 2.81 19.20 -14.38
CA GLY A 84 2.86 19.12 -12.92
C GLY A 84 2.05 20.28 -12.34
N PRO A 85 1.27 20.02 -11.30
CA PRO A 85 1.63 20.63 -10.02
C PRO A 85 1.69 19.51 -8.96
N GLY A 86 2.82 19.33 -8.30
CA GLY A 86 3.23 20.25 -7.25
C GLY A 86 2.89 19.58 -5.92
N LYS A 87 3.92 19.09 -5.24
CA LYS A 87 3.97 18.68 -3.82
C LYS A 87 2.62 18.59 -3.10
N TYR A 88 2.11 17.38 -2.91
CA TYR A 88 1.11 17.09 -1.88
C TYR A 88 1.82 16.47 -0.69
N MET A 89 2.48 17.34 0.08
CA MET A 89 3.06 17.04 1.39
C MET A 89 2.53 18.12 2.33
N GLY A 90 1.60 17.72 3.19
CA GLY A 90 0.84 18.58 4.07
C GLY A 90 -0.61 18.11 4.11
N GLU A 91 -1.11 17.84 5.30
CA GLU A 91 -2.50 17.43 5.58
C GLU A 91 -2.77 15.92 5.45
N HIS A 92 -2.25 15.21 6.45
CA HIS A 92 -2.72 13.89 6.92
C HIS A 92 -4.26 13.81 7.13
N SER A 93 -5.00 14.92 6.97
CA SER A 93 -6.43 15.05 7.20
C SER A 93 -7.27 15.27 5.92
N MET A 94 -6.68 15.56 4.76
CA MET A 94 -7.46 15.82 3.52
C MET A 94 -7.62 14.59 2.62
N LEU A 95 -6.69 13.63 2.64
CA LEU A 95 -6.78 12.44 1.78
C LEU A 95 -7.97 11.54 2.14
N ILE A 96 -8.35 11.51 3.43
CA ILE A 96 -9.55 10.79 3.92
C ILE A 96 -10.83 11.42 3.35
N ARG A 97 -10.85 12.73 3.13
CA ARG A 97 -12.05 13.43 2.62
C ARG A 97 -12.26 13.23 1.12
N TRP A 98 -11.19 13.12 0.33
CA TRP A 98 -11.31 12.80 -1.10
C TRP A 98 -11.75 11.35 -1.35
N LEU A 99 -11.49 10.43 -0.41
CA LEU A 99 -11.79 9.01 -0.56
C LEU A 99 -13.26 8.62 -0.28
N GLN A 100 -14.03 9.47 0.42
CA GLN A 100 -15.47 9.26 0.65
C GLN A 100 -16.37 9.91 -0.42
N SER A 101 -15.85 10.86 -1.22
CA SER A 101 -16.66 11.71 -2.11
C SER A 101 -16.85 11.17 -3.54
N THR A 102 -16.52 9.89 -3.80
CA THR A 102 -16.73 9.26 -5.13
C THR A 102 -17.88 8.23 -5.13
N GLN A 103 -18.76 8.30 -4.14
CA GLN A 103 -20.06 7.62 -4.17
C GLN A 103 -21.18 8.66 -4.18
N TYR A 104 -21.49 9.13 -5.38
CA TYR A 104 -22.86 9.36 -5.86
C TYR A 104 -22.91 8.92 -7.32
#